data_AF-A0A1V6HV66-F1
#
_entry.id   AF-A0A1V6HV66-F1
#
_cell.length_a   1.000
_cell.length_b   1.000
_cell.length_c   1.000
_cell.angle_alpha   90.00
_cell.angle_beta   90.00
_cell.angle_gamma   90.00
#
_symmetry.space_group_name_H-M   'P 1'
#
loop_
_entity.id
_entity.type
_entity.pdbx_description
1 polymer ?
#
loop_
_entity_poly.entity_id
_entity_poly.type
_entity_poly.pdbx_seq_one_letter_code
_entity_poly.pdbx_strand_id
1 'polypeptide(L)'
;MNVFNDASTAYYHRDIGGYNAAKLKRYQELIDYHLLPEIQRFATAFNNQPLTLGKIDTALSNLNAINMLNTKYIILQKDQMPLVNAHACGYAWNVNDVKLVPNADAEITELATIDPHKTLVIQNKYWDEKYNNALSSLDTNFKIEITNFSPNEISYKYSSSAPQIVAFSEVYYPEWEMQIDGKEQPIMKANYVIRAAYLPAGNHDIKMHFVPRIYNKAKPITLTANILFILLLIGAIVQEFLKYRKNKKIES
;
A
#
# COMPACT_ATOMS: atom_id res chain seq x y z
N MET A 1 5.80 -24.22 2.85
CA MET A 1 4.93 -23.39 1.99
C MET A 1 5.66 -22.10 1.70
N ASN A 2 5.65 -21.62 0.44
CA ASN A 2 6.17 -20.30 0.11
C ASN A 2 5.00 -19.31 0.17
N VAL A 3 4.92 -18.55 1.26
CA VAL A 3 3.81 -17.61 1.58
C VAL A 3 3.59 -16.57 0.48
N PHE A 4 4.62 -16.26 -0.32
CA PHE A 4 4.56 -15.25 -1.39
C PHE A 4 4.20 -15.81 -2.77
N ASN A 5 4.01 -17.13 -2.88
CA ASN A 5 3.63 -17.84 -4.09
C ASN A 5 2.38 -18.71 -3.89
N ASP A 6 1.68 -18.55 -2.76
CA ASP A 6 0.43 -19.24 -2.48
C ASP A 6 -0.75 -18.48 -3.09
N ALA A 7 -1.64 -19.20 -3.79
CA ALA A 7 -2.87 -18.64 -4.36
C ALA A 7 -4.04 -18.68 -3.36
N SER A 8 -3.87 -19.32 -2.21
CA SER A 8 -4.87 -19.41 -1.15
C SER A 8 -4.75 -18.24 -0.17
N THR A 9 -5.24 -17.05 -0.56
CA THR A 9 -5.45 -15.97 0.40
C THR A 9 -6.75 -16.21 1.17
N ALA A 10 -6.72 -16.01 2.48
CA ALA A 10 -7.93 -16.11 3.29
C ALA A 10 -8.85 -14.92 2.96
N TYR A 11 -10.06 -15.19 2.46
CA TYR A 11 -10.98 -14.18 1.90
C TYR A 11 -11.30 -13.01 2.85
N TYR A 12 -11.21 -13.22 4.17
CA TYR A 12 -11.53 -12.23 5.21
C TYR A 12 -10.32 -11.72 5.99
N HIS A 13 -9.10 -12.13 5.62
CA HIS A 13 -7.88 -11.72 6.32
C HIS A 13 -6.90 -11.05 5.36
N ARG A 14 -6.28 -9.97 5.84
CA ARG A 14 -5.21 -9.28 5.12
C ARG A 14 -3.93 -10.10 5.29
N ASP A 15 -3.27 -10.37 4.19
CA ASP A 15 -2.00 -11.11 4.15
C ASP A 15 -0.93 -10.21 3.51
N ILE A 16 0.29 -10.28 4.05
CA ILE A 16 1.48 -9.68 3.43
C ILE A 16 1.99 -10.54 2.26
N GLY A 17 1.55 -11.80 2.20
CA GLY A 17 1.82 -12.77 1.16
C GLY A 17 0.77 -12.78 0.03
N GLY A 18 0.69 -13.94 -0.62
CA GLY A 18 -0.23 -14.19 -1.73
C GLY A 18 0.36 -13.93 -3.11
N TYR A 19 -0.16 -14.67 -4.10
CA TYR A 19 0.16 -14.48 -5.51
C TYR A 19 -0.79 -13.49 -6.19
N ASN A 20 -0.23 -12.47 -6.85
CA ASN A 20 -0.95 -11.60 -7.79
C ASN A 20 -0.13 -11.46 -9.07
N ALA A 21 -0.76 -11.68 -10.23
CA ALA A 21 -0.11 -11.58 -11.54
C ALA A 21 0.43 -10.17 -11.85
N ALA A 22 -0.11 -9.14 -11.21
CA ALA A 22 0.30 -7.73 -11.34
C ALA A 22 1.11 -7.24 -10.14
N LYS A 23 1.98 -8.09 -9.58
CA LYS A 23 2.84 -7.73 -8.44
C LYS A 23 3.80 -6.59 -8.82
N LEU A 24 3.84 -5.55 -7.99
CA LEU A 24 4.77 -4.43 -8.20
C LEU A 24 6.22 -4.92 -8.06
N LYS A 25 7.10 -4.55 -8.99
CA LYS A 25 8.54 -4.90 -8.95
C LYS A 25 9.17 -4.58 -7.59
N ARG A 26 8.85 -3.40 -7.04
CA ARG A 26 9.36 -2.97 -5.72
C ARG A 26 8.89 -3.85 -4.58
N TYR A 27 7.68 -4.40 -4.66
CA TYR A 27 7.19 -5.32 -3.64
C TYR A 27 7.92 -6.66 -3.73
N GLN A 28 8.22 -7.12 -4.95
CA GLN A 28 9.06 -8.30 -5.15
C GLN A 28 10.49 -8.08 -4.64
N GLU A 29 11.10 -6.93 -4.92
CA GLU A 29 12.40 -6.55 -4.37
C GLU A 29 12.37 -6.51 -2.82
N LEU A 30 11.31 -5.98 -2.20
CA LEU A 30 11.17 -6.02 -0.73
C LEU A 30 11.09 -7.45 -0.20
N ILE A 31 10.38 -8.34 -0.90
CA ILE A 31 10.28 -9.75 -0.52
C ILE A 31 11.65 -10.41 -0.52
N ASP A 32 12.40 -10.23 -1.61
CA ASP A 32 13.65 -10.93 -1.83
C ASP A 32 14.77 -10.39 -0.91
N TYR A 33 14.82 -9.08 -0.70
CA TYR A 33 15.87 -8.45 0.10
C TYR A 33 15.58 -8.38 1.60
N HIS A 34 14.31 -8.37 2.02
CA HIS A 34 13.96 -8.21 3.44
C HIS A 34 13.02 -9.28 3.98
N LEU A 35 11.85 -9.48 3.37
CA LEU A 35 10.83 -10.34 4.00
C LEU A 35 11.27 -11.81 4.07
N LEU A 36 11.83 -12.37 2.99
CA LEU A 36 12.33 -13.74 3.00
C LEU A 36 13.51 -13.92 3.97
N PRO A 37 14.55 -13.06 3.97
CA PRO A 37 15.59 -13.09 4.99
C PRO A 37 15.07 -12.95 6.42
N GLU A 38 14.13 -12.04 6.69
CA GLU A 38 13.50 -11.86 8.00
C GLU A 38 12.77 -13.12 8.46
N ILE A 39 11.94 -13.71 7.59
CA ILE A 39 11.25 -14.97 7.86
C ILE A 39 12.24 -16.09 8.16
N GLN A 40 13.32 -16.21 7.38
CA GLN A 40 14.32 -17.25 7.59
C GLN A 40 15.07 -17.06 8.92
N ARG A 41 15.47 -15.81 9.25
CA ARG A 41 16.08 -15.48 10.55
C ARG A 41 15.12 -15.80 11.69
N PHE A 42 13.85 -15.43 11.56
CA PHE A 42 12.83 -15.71 12.56
C PHE A 42 12.63 -17.23 12.77
N ALA A 43 12.47 -17.99 11.68
CA ALA A 43 12.27 -19.43 11.73
C ALA A 43 13.46 -20.16 12.37
N THR A 44 14.68 -19.68 12.14
CA THR A 44 15.91 -20.29 12.67
C THR A 44 16.27 -19.82 14.08
N ALA A 45 15.72 -18.69 14.55
CA ALA A 45 15.98 -18.12 15.88
C ALA A 45 15.63 -19.06 17.04
N PHE A 46 14.78 -20.06 16.79
CA PHE A 46 14.31 -21.03 17.79
C PHE A 46 14.90 -22.42 17.62
N ASN A 47 15.80 -22.64 16.65
CA ASN A 47 16.43 -23.94 16.43
C ASN A 47 17.30 -24.31 17.63
N ASN A 48 17.02 -25.48 18.24
CA ASN A 48 17.76 -26.06 19.37
C ASN A 48 17.79 -25.20 20.65
N GLN A 49 16.84 -24.28 20.82
CA GLN A 49 16.76 -23.42 22.00
C GLN A 49 15.36 -23.40 22.61
N PRO A 50 15.23 -23.27 23.94
CA PRO A 50 13.92 -23.15 24.58
C PRO A 50 13.20 -21.86 24.14
N LEU A 51 11.94 -22.01 23.78
CA LEU A 51 11.00 -20.93 23.47
C LEU A 51 10.71 -20.15 24.76
N THR A 52 11.40 -19.03 24.96
CA THR A 52 11.15 -18.10 26.07
C THR A 52 10.53 -16.82 25.53
N LEU A 53 9.66 -16.19 26.31
CA LEU A 53 8.97 -14.96 25.90
C LEU A 53 9.94 -13.85 25.46
N GLY A 54 11.05 -13.66 26.17
CA GLY A 54 12.07 -12.65 25.83
C GLY A 54 12.79 -12.92 24.50
N LYS A 55 13.01 -14.19 24.14
CA LYS A 55 13.60 -14.54 22.83
C LYS A 55 12.63 -14.30 21.69
N ILE A 56 11.36 -14.63 21.90
CA ILE A 56 10.31 -14.37 20.92
C ILE A 56 10.19 -12.86 20.69
N ASP A 57 10.16 -12.08 21.77
CA ASP A 57 10.11 -10.62 21.71
C ASP A 57 11.31 -10.04 20.93
N THR A 58 12.53 -10.46 21.25
CA THR A 58 13.74 -10.04 20.53
C THR A 58 13.72 -10.48 19.06
N ALA A 59 13.21 -11.67 18.76
CA ALA A 59 13.12 -12.14 17.37
C ALA A 59 12.11 -11.30 16.57
N LEU A 60 10.98 -10.94 17.16
CA LEU A 60 9.94 -10.10 16.57
C LEU A 60 10.41 -8.65 16.37
N SER A 61 11.17 -8.09 17.33
CA SER A 61 11.68 -6.71 17.23
C SER A 61 12.63 -6.52 16.05
N ASN A 62 13.28 -7.59 15.57
CA ASN A 62 14.23 -7.56 14.45
C ASN A 62 13.58 -7.79 13.06
N LEU A 63 12.26 -7.82 12.98
CA LEU A 63 11.51 -8.03 11.74
C LEU A 63 11.07 -6.67 11.15
N ASN A 64 12.04 -5.80 10.86
CA ASN A 64 11.79 -4.41 10.47
C ASN A 64 10.76 -4.27 9.34
N ALA A 65 10.93 -5.02 8.24
CA ALA A 65 10.04 -4.95 7.08
C ALA A 65 8.67 -5.56 7.38
N ILE A 66 8.60 -6.67 8.11
CA ILE A 66 7.33 -7.28 8.55
C ILE A 66 6.55 -6.35 9.51
N ASN A 67 7.27 -5.66 10.39
CA ASN A 67 6.73 -4.76 11.40
C ASN A 67 6.11 -3.51 10.76
N MET A 68 6.80 -2.87 9.79
CA MET A 68 6.26 -1.71 9.07
C MET A 68 5.08 -2.05 8.14
N LEU A 69 4.91 -3.32 7.76
CA LEU A 69 3.75 -3.82 7.00
C LEU A 69 2.56 -4.17 7.92
N ASN A 70 2.64 -3.85 9.21
CA ASN A 70 1.58 -4.08 10.20
C ASN A 70 1.16 -5.56 10.31
N THR A 71 2.13 -6.47 10.24
CA THR A 71 1.88 -7.91 10.34
C THR A 71 1.57 -8.28 11.79
N LYS A 72 0.28 -8.41 12.14
CA LYS A 72 -0.16 -8.67 13.52
C LYS A 72 -0.02 -10.12 13.98
N TYR A 73 -0.15 -11.08 13.05
CA TYR A 73 -0.17 -12.50 13.39
C TYR A 73 0.83 -13.26 12.51
N ILE A 74 1.64 -14.12 13.14
CA ILE A 74 2.59 -15.00 12.47
C ILE A 74 2.16 -16.44 12.72
N ILE A 75 1.87 -17.17 11.63
CA ILE A 75 1.45 -18.57 11.69
C ILE A 75 2.67 -19.45 11.41
N LEU A 76 3.16 -20.14 12.44
CA LEU A 76 4.30 -21.05 12.32
C LEU A 76 3.88 -22.48 11.94
N GLN A 77 2.75 -22.92 12.49
CA GLN A 77 2.16 -24.24 12.24
C GLN A 77 0.64 -24.10 12.15
N LYS A 78 0.02 -24.82 11.22
CA LYS A 78 -1.41 -24.68 10.90
C LYS A 78 -2.33 -25.00 12.09
N ASP A 79 -1.91 -25.92 12.95
CA ASP A 79 -2.71 -26.44 14.06
C ASP A 79 -2.37 -25.78 15.42
N GLN A 80 -1.55 -24.74 15.41
CA GLN A 80 -1.17 -23.98 16.61
C GLN A 80 -1.75 -22.57 16.57
N MET A 81 -1.95 -21.97 17.75
CA MET A 81 -2.38 -20.58 17.82
C MET A 81 -1.32 -19.68 17.15
N PRO A 82 -1.77 -18.67 16.37
CA PRO A 82 -0.85 -17.73 15.77
C PRO A 82 -0.10 -16.94 16.84
N LEU A 83 1.17 -16.67 16.57
CA LEU A 83 1.95 -15.77 17.39
C LEU A 83 1.50 -14.33 17.14
N VAL A 84 1.25 -13.57 18.20
CA VAL A 84 0.93 -12.14 18.10
C VAL A 84 2.24 -11.35 18.00
N ASN A 85 2.37 -10.54 16.96
CA ASN A 85 3.48 -9.63 16.80
C ASN A 85 3.23 -8.34 17.60
N ALA A 86 3.93 -8.20 18.72
CA ALA A 86 3.86 -7.00 19.56
C ALA A 86 4.58 -5.78 18.96
N HIS A 87 5.39 -5.98 17.91
CA HIS A 87 6.22 -4.95 17.27
C HIS A 87 5.65 -4.48 15.92
N ALA A 88 4.39 -4.80 15.61
CA ALA A 88 3.74 -4.25 14.42
C ALA A 88 3.49 -2.73 14.60
N CYS A 89 3.90 -1.92 13.62
CA CYS A 89 3.81 -0.45 13.73
C CYS A 89 2.37 0.09 13.74
N GLY A 90 1.37 -0.73 13.42
CA GLY A 90 -0.03 -0.32 13.29
C GLY A 90 -0.37 0.20 11.88
N TYR A 91 -1.61 0.66 11.69
CA TYR A 91 -2.04 1.16 10.38
C TYR A 91 -1.34 2.45 9.95
N ALA A 92 -1.05 3.31 10.92
CA ALA A 92 -0.30 4.53 10.73
C ALA A 92 0.37 4.92 12.05
N TRP A 93 1.55 5.52 11.98
CA TRP A 93 2.34 5.92 13.15
C TRP A 93 3.21 7.14 12.81
N ASN A 94 3.44 7.99 13.80
CA ASN A 94 4.38 9.10 13.69
C ASN A 94 5.81 8.64 13.95
N VAL A 95 6.75 9.32 13.30
CA VAL A 95 8.20 9.09 13.45
C VAL A 95 8.88 10.38 13.89
N ASN A 96 10.02 10.26 14.57
CA ASN A 96 10.82 11.40 15.00
C ASN A 96 12.08 11.62 14.15
N ASP A 97 12.37 10.72 13.23
CA ASP A 97 13.55 10.80 12.38
C ASP A 97 13.24 10.41 10.93
N VAL A 98 13.95 11.04 10.00
CA VAL A 98 13.88 10.73 8.56
C VAL A 98 15.30 10.66 8.01
N LYS A 99 15.67 9.49 7.54
CA LYS A 99 16.93 9.25 6.83
C LYS A 99 16.71 9.48 5.33
N LEU A 100 17.28 10.57 4.83
CA LEU A 100 17.23 10.90 3.42
C LEU A 100 18.30 10.14 2.63
N VAL A 101 17.89 9.57 1.49
CA VAL A 101 18.76 8.75 0.63
C VAL A 101 18.66 9.17 -0.84
N PRO A 102 19.72 8.98 -1.65
CA PRO A 102 19.74 9.48 -3.02
C PRO A 102 18.85 8.67 -3.99
N ASN A 103 18.67 7.37 -3.75
CA ASN A 103 18.05 6.47 -4.72
C ASN A 103 17.41 5.24 -4.05
N ALA A 104 16.79 4.39 -4.88
CA ALA A 104 16.08 3.19 -4.43
C ALA A 104 16.99 2.12 -3.81
N ASP A 105 18.23 1.99 -4.29
CA ASP A 105 19.16 0.97 -3.80
C ASP A 105 19.62 1.33 -2.38
N ALA A 106 19.96 2.61 -2.15
CA ALA A 106 20.24 3.11 -0.80
C ALA A 106 19.00 2.97 0.11
N GLU A 107 17.80 3.27 -0.40
CA GLU A 107 16.56 3.14 0.37
C GLU A 107 16.30 1.71 0.86
N ILE A 108 16.43 0.71 -0.02
CA ILE A 108 16.19 -0.68 0.37
C ILE A 108 17.29 -1.20 1.30
N THR A 109 18.56 -0.83 1.10
CA THR A 109 19.65 -1.28 1.98
C THR A 109 19.47 -0.79 3.42
N GLU A 110 19.03 0.46 3.59
CA GLU A 110 18.88 1.07 4.92
C GLU A 110 17.73 0.48 5.75
N LEU A 111 16.77 -0.23 5.14
CA LEU A 111 15.68 -0.87 5.90
C LEU A 111 16.17 -1.90 6.91
N ALA A 112 17.33 -2.52 6.68
CA ALA A 112 17.91 -3.50 7.58
C ALA A 112 18.49 -2.88 8.86
N THR A 113 18.71 -1.56 8.90
CA THR A 113 19.45 -0.88 9.98
C THR A 113 18.55 0.02 10.84
N ILE A 114 17.39 0.42 10.34
CA ILE A 114 16.47 1.33 11.03
C ILE A 114 15.55 0.62 12.03
N ASP A 115 15.06 1.37 13.02
CA ASP A 115 13.85 1.03 13.77
C ASP A 115 12.65 1.68 13.07
N PRO A 116 11.74 0.89 12.44
CA PRO A 116 10.64 1.44 11.67
C PRO A 116 9.65 2.25 12.52
N HIS A 117 9.64 2.09 13.85
CA HIS A 117 8.79 2.88 14.75
C HIS A 117 9.29 4.31 14.93
N LYS A 118 10.56 4.58 14.60
CA LYS A 118 11.24 5.85 14.90
C LYS A 118 11.75 6.56 13.66
N THR A 119 12.22 5.81 12.67
CA THR A 119 12.89 6.36 11.50
C THR A 119 12.20 5.91 10.21
N LEU A 120 11.97 6.86 9.30
CA LEU A 120 11.64 6.55 7.90
C LEU A 120 12.84 6.79 7.00
N VAL A 121 13.04 5.91 6.02
CA VAL A 121 13.97 6.10 4.92
C VAL A 121 13.20 6.66 3.73
N ILE A 122 13.58 7.84 3.25
CA ILE A 122 12.88 8.55 2.18
C ILE A 122 13.88 9.00 1.11
N GLN A 123 13.56 8.79 -0.17
CA GLN A 123 14.43 9.32 -1.24
C GLN A 123 14.32 10.85 -1.30
N ASN A 124 15.44 11.53 -1.56
CA ASN A 124 15.51 13.00 -1.65
C ASN A 124 14.39 13.62 -2.51
N LYS A 125 14.02 12.97 -3.63
CA LYS A 125 12.96 13.46 -4.54
C LYS A 125 11.54 13.47 -3.96
N TYR A 126 11.29 12.76 -2.87
CA TYR A 126 10.00 12.73 -2.18
C TYR A 126 9.97 13.65 -0.96
N TRP A 127 11.10 14.26 -0.59
CA TRP A 127 11.22 15.13 0.57
C TRP A 127 11.24 16.61 0.16
N ASP A 128 10.70 17.46 1.04
CA ASP A 128 10.71 18.92 0.91
C ASP A 128 11.15 19.49 2.27
N GLU A 129 12.09 20.44 2.26
CA GLU A 129 12.66 21.04 3.47
C GLU A 129 11.61 21.69 4.37
N LYS A 130 10.45 22.08 3.82
CA LYS A 130 9.34 22.63 4.61
C LYS A 130 8.80 21.64 5.66
N TYR A 131 9.08 20.35 5.53
CA TYR A 131 8.66 19.31 6.49
C TYR A 131 9.62 19.14 7.67
N ASN A 132 10.80 19.77 7.65
CA ASN A 132 11.82 19.59 8.70
C ASN A 132 11.32 19.99 10.10
N ASN A 133 10.39 20.94 10.20
CA ASN A 133 9.81 21.36 11.47
C ASN A 133 9.01 20.24 12.17
N ALA A 134 8.44 19.30 11.42
CA ALA A 134 7.69 18.17 11.97
C ALA A 134 8.58 17.14 12.69
N LEU A 135 9.90 17.20 12.47
CA LEU A 135 10.87 16.33 13.15
C LEU A 135 11.44 16.98 14.43
N SER A 136 11.13 18.25 14.68
CA SER A 136 11.69 18.99 15.83
C SER A 136 11.07 18.58 17.17
N SER A 137 9.86 18.02 17.17
CA SER A 137 9.21 17.51 18.37
C SER A 137 8.27 16.35 18.03
N LEU A 138 8.60 15.15 18.52
CA LEU A 138 7.70 14.00 18.45
C LEU A 138 6.53 14.20 19.40
N ASP A 139 5.31 14.14 18.90
CA ASP A 139 4.13 14.12 19.75
C ASP A 139 3.91 12.71 20.30
N THR A 140 4.20 12.53 21.59
CA THR A 140 3.98 11.27 22.30
C THR A 140 2.49 10.96 22.56
N ASN A 141 1.61 11.95 22.40
CA ASN A 141 0.16 11.80 22.50
C ASN A 141 -0.51 11.69 21.12
N PHE A 142 0.25 11.58 20.04
CA PHE A 142 -0.28 11.40 18.70
C PHE A 142 -1.19 10.17 18.66
N LYS A 143 -2.41 10.36 18.13
CA LYS A 143 -3.38 9.28 17.93
C LYS A 143 -3.87 9.32 16.51
N ILE A 144 -3.90 8.17 15.86
CA ILE A 144 -4.48 8.01 14.53
C ILE A 144 -5.27 6.71 14.49
N GLU A 145 -6.50 6.79 13.98
CA GLU A 145 -7.43 5.68 13.90
C GLU A 145 -7.99 5.59 12.49
N ILE A 146 -8.08 4.36 11.97
CA ILE A 146 -8.72 4.10 10.69
C ILE A 146 -10.24 4.12 10.87
N THR A 147 -10.93 4.94 10.07
CA THR A 147 -12.39 5.10 10.14
C THR A 147 -13.11 4.41 8.99
N ASN A 148 -12.46 4.26 7.84
CA ASN A 148 -12.96 3.53 6.69
C ASN A 148 -11.81 2.82 5.98
N PHE A 149 -12.05 1.58 5.53
CA PHE A 149 -11.09 0.82 4.73
C PHE A 149 -11.80 0.11 3.59
N SER A 150 -11.54 0.55 2.37
CA SER A 150 -12.05 -0.03 1.14
C SER A 150 -10.96 -0.02 0.06
N PRO A 151 -11.09 -0.83 -1.01
CA PRO A 151 -10.05 -0.92 -2.05
C PRO A 151 -9.70 0.43 -2.72
N ASN A 152 -10.67 1.34 -2.84
CA ASN A 152 -10.50 2.62 -3.54
C ASN A 152 -10.40 3.82 -2.60
N GLU A 153 -10.61 3.62 -1.30
CA GLU A 153 -10.66 4.70 -0.32
C GLU A 153 -10.27 4.19 1.08
N ILE A 154 -9.36 4.92 1.72
CA ILE A 154 -8.95 4.69 3.11
C ILE A 154 -9.06 6.02 3.85
N SER A 155 -9.75 6.02 4.99
CA SER A 155 -9.95 7.22 5.80
C SER A 155 -9.42 7.04 7.20
N TYR A 156 -8.83 8.11 7.75
CA TYR A 156 -8.31 8.15 9.10
C TYR A 156 -8.78 9.40 9.85
N LYS A 157 -8.87 9.30 11.16
CA LYS A 157 -8.96 10.43 12.08
C LYS A 157 -7.69 10.50 12.90
N TYR A 158 -7.12 11.68 13.05
CA TYR A 158 -5.97 11.86 13.93
C TYR A 158 -6.08 13.09 14.83
N SER A 159 -5.32 13.04 15.91
CA SER A 159 -5.12 14.12 16.88
C SER A 159 -3.63 14.26 17.14
N SER A 160 -3.12 15.49 17.05
CA SER A 160 -1.71 15.81 17.29
C SER A 160 -1.55 17.20 17.91
N SER A 161 -0.66 17.34 18.90
CA SER A 161 -0.29 18.63 19.49
C SER A 161 0.75 19.40 18.67
N ALA A 162 1.46 18.72 17.76
CA ALA A 162 2.49 19.30 16.90
C ALA A 162 2.40 18.74 15.47
N PRO A 163 2.99 19.39 14.46
CA PRO A 163 3.12 18.77 13.14
C PRO A 163 3.95 17.48 13.23
N GLN A 164 3.58 16.44 12.49
CA GLN A 164 4.24 15.13 12.53
C GLN A 164 4.54 14.61 11.12
N ILE A 165 5.59 13.81 10.99
CA ILE A 165 5.76 12.92 9.85
C ILE A 165 5.13 11.58 10.21
N VAL A 166 4.20 11.12 9.39
CA VAL A 166 3.42 9.91 9.64
C VAL A 166 3.58 8.93 8.50
N ALA A 167 3.91 7.70 8.84
CA ALA A 167 3.87 6.58 7.91
C ALA A 167 2.52 5.87 7.98
N PHE A 168 2.15 5.24 6.86
CA PHE A 168 0.95 4.41 6.73
C PHE A 168 1.41 3.06 6.19
N SER A 169 0.97 1.95 6.80
CA SER A 169 1.27 0.58 6.34
C SER A 169 0.50 0.19 5.07
N GLU A 170 0.47 1.10 4.10
CA GLU A 170 -0.22 0.97 2.83
C GLU A 170 0.79 1.15 1.70
N VAL A 171 0.71 0.28 0.69
CA VAL A 171 1.64 0.33 -0.44
C VAL A 171 1.43 1.65 -1.21
N TYR A 172 2.53 2.38 -1.40
CA TYR A 172 2.57 3.60 -2.18
C TYR A 172 2.35 3.28 -3.66
N TYR A 173 1.47 4.05 -4.29
CA TYR A 173 1.29 4.04 -5.72
C TYR A 173 0.90 5.45 -6.21
N PRO A 174 1.48 5.95 -7.33
CA PRO A 174 1.34 7.37 -7.74
C PRO A 174 -0.09 7.86 -8.03
N GLU A 175 -1.04 6.94 -8.21
CA GLU A 175 -2.44 7.26 -8.47
C GLU A 175 -3.29 7.39 -7.20
N TRP A 176 -2.68 7.28 -6.01
CA TRP A 176 -3.34 7.65 -4.76
C TRP A 176 -3.20 9.15 -4.50
N GLU A 177 -4.31 9.77 -4.13
CA GLU A 177 -4.38 11.16 -3.73
C GLU A 177 -4.85 11.26 -2.28
N MET A 178 -4.28 12.18 -1.52
CA MET A 178 -4.60 12.39 -0.11
C MET A 178 -5.14 13.79 0.11
N GLN A 179 -6.12 13.88 1.00
CA GLN A 179 -6.67 15.13 1.49
C GLN A 179 -6.64 15.14 3.02
N ILE A 180 -6.37 16.32 3.59
CA ILE A 180 -6.54 16.62 5.01
C ILE A 180 -7.62 17.70 5.09
N ASP A 181 -8.74 17.40 5.76
CA ASP A 181 -9.93 18.25 5.81
C ASP A 181 -10.39 18.76 4.43
N GLY A 182 -10.35 17.87 3.43
CA GLY A 182 -10.74 18.18 2.05
C GLY A 182 -9.71 18.98 1.24
N LYS A 183 -8.57 19.37 1.83
CA LYS A 183 -7.47 20.03 1.11
C LYS A 183 -6.44 19.00 0.65
N GLU A 184 -6.07 19.04 -0.62
CA GLU A 184 -5.05 18.16 -1.18
C GLU A 184 -3.71 18.29 -0.45
N GLN A 185 -3.09 17.14 -0.19
CA GLN A 185 -1.78 17.05 0.43
C GLN A 185 -0.93 15.99 -0.29
N PRO A 186 0.38 16.23 -0.44
CA PRO A 186 1.26 15.30 -1.11
C PRO A 186 1.45 14.02 -0.29
N ILE A 187 1.46 12.88 -0.97
CA ILE A 187 1.87 11.60 -0.40
C ILE A 187 3.35 11.38 -0.74
N MET A 188 4.16 11.14 0.28
CA MET A 188 5.56 10.73 0.13
C MET A 188 5.65 9.21 0.04
N LYS A 189 6.64 8.71 -0.67
CA LYS A 189 7.03 7.30 -0.61
C LYS A 189 8.13 7.15 0.43
N ALA A 190 7.92 6.24 1.37
CA ALA A 190 8.85 5.93 2.44
C ALA A 190 9.09 4.43 2.54
N ASN A 191 10.16 4.07 3.25
CA ASN A 191 10.61 2.71 3.51
C ASN A 191 10.43 1.77 2.31
N TYR A 192 10.86 2.24 1.16
CA TYR A 192 10.81 1.56 -0.14
C TYR A 192 9.42 1.42 -0.77
N VAL A 193 8.43 0.96 -0.01
CA VAL A 193 7.09 0.60 -0.54
C VAL A 193 5.92 1.29 0.14
N ILE A 194 6.07 1.90 1.31
CA ILE A 194 4.93 2.42 2.09
C ILE A 194 4.68 3.91 1.82
N ARG A 195 3.51 4.40 2.24
CA ARG A 195 3.15 5.82 2.16
C ARG A 195 3.61 6.55 3.41
N ALA A 196 3.95 7.83 3.25
CA ALA A 196 4.15 8.76 4.35
C ALA A 196 3.56 10.13 4.01
N ALA A 197 3.29 10.94 5.03
CA ALA A 197 2.78 12.29 4.88
C ALA A 197 3.27 13.21 6.00
N TYR A 198 3.37 14.50 5.69
CA TYR A 198 3.37 15.55 6.70
C TYR A 198 1.92 15.78 7.16
N LEU A 199 1.68 15.73 8.46
CA LEU A 199 0.40 16.06 9.08
C LEU A 199 0.55 17.31 9.96
N PRO A 200 -0.27 18.35 9.77
CA PRO A 200 -0.28 19.51 10.66
C PRO A 200 -0.75 19.16 12.09
N ALA A 201 -0.46 20.04 13.05
CA ALA A 201 -1.02 19.95 14.39
C ALA A 201 -2.53 20.20 14.38
N GLY A 202 -3.27 19.48 15.23
CA GLY A 202 -4.71 19.62 15.39
C GLY A 202 -5.44 18.29 15.35
N ASN A 203 -6.77 18.37 15.21
CA ASN A 203 -7.64 17.23 15.00
C ASN A 203 -8.16 17.31 13.57
N HIS A 204 -7.93 16.28 12.79
CA HIS A 204 -8.20 16.33 11.35
C HIS A 204 -8.65 14.98 10.81
N ASP A 205 -9.34 15.04 9.68
CA ASP A 205 -9.73 13.89 8.88
C ASP A 205 -8.77 13.75 7.69
N ILE A 206 -8.21 12.54 7.51
CA ILE A 206 -7.42 12.18 6.34
C ILE A 206 -8.28 11.31 5.44
N LYS A 207 -8.29 11.65 4.16
CA LYS A 207 -8.93 10.84 3.12
C LYS A 207 -7.93 10.53 2.03
N MET A 208 -7.61 9.25 1.86
CA MET A 208 -6.83 8.75 0.72
C MET A 208 -7.77 8.04 -0.24
N HIS A 209 -7.70 8.37 -1.52
CA HIS A 209 -8.51 7.71 -2.55
C HIS A 209 -7.70 7.41 -3.80
N PHE A 210 -8.05 6.32 -4.47
CA PHE A 210 -7.39 5.86 -5.69
C PHE A 210 -8.04 6.50 -6.92
N VAL A 211 -7.24 7.19 -7.73
CA VAL A 211 -7.68 7.90 -8.93
C VAL A 211 -7.06 7.25 -10.17
N PRO A 212 -7.74 6.29 -10.82
CA PRO A 212 -7.18 5.55 -11.95
C PRO A 212 -7.13 6.44 -13.20
N ARG A 213 -6.01 7.15 -13.42
CA ARG A 213 -5.90 8.19 -14.44
C ARG A 213 -6.02 7.62 -15.85
N ILE A 214 -5.44 6.43 -16.08
CA ILE A 214 -5.53 5.74 -17.38
C ILE A 214 -6.97 5.32 -17.65
N TYR A 215 -7.66 4.76 -16.67
CA TYR A 215 -9.07 4.36 -16.81
C TYR A 215 -9.96 5.57 -17.12
N ASN A 216 -9.76 6.68 -16.40
CA ASN A 216 -10.52 7.92 -16.59
C ASN A 216 -10.31 8.51 -17.99
N LYS A 217 -9.12 8.37 -18.58
CA LYS A 217 -8.84 8.77 -19.97
C LYS A 217 -9.36 7.79 -21.02
N ALA A 218 -9.27 6.48 -20.76
CA ALA A 218 -9.69 5.44 -21.70
C ALA A 218 -11.22 5.33 -21.81
N LYS A 219 -11.94 5.50 -20.70
CA LYS A 219 -13.41 5.38 -20.63
C LYS A 219 -14.17 6.14 -21.74
N PRO A 220 -13.96 7.46 -21.96
CA PRO A 220 -14.66 8.18 -23.02
C PRO A 220 -14.28 7.71 -24.43
N ILE A 221 -13.01 7.31 -24.63
CA ILE A 221 -12.50 6.80 -25.91
C ILE A 221 -13.20 5.48 -26.25
N THR A 222 -13.20 4.53 -25.31
CA THR A 222 -13.88 3.24 -25.47
C THR A 222 -15.38 3.42 -25.69
N LEU A 223 -16.02 4.34 -24.95
CA LEU A 223 -17.45 4.62 -25.12
C LEU A 223 -17.75 5.13 -26.53
N THR A 224 -16.95 6.07 -27.03
CA THR A 224 -17.12 6.65 -28.37
C THR A 224 -16.91 5.59 -29.46
N ALA A 225 -15.87 4.77 -29.33
CA ALA A 225 -15.60 3.67 -30.25
C ALA A 225 -16.75 2.64 -30.28
N ASN A 226 -17.31 2.29 -29.12
CA ASN A 226 -18.45 1.38 -29.03
C ASN A 226 -19.71 1.96 -29.68
N ILE A 227 -20.00 3.25 -29.46
CA ILE A 227 -21.13 3.93 -30.11
C ILE A 227 -20.95 3.92 -31.62
N LEU A 228 -19.77 4.28 -32.13
CA LEU A 228 -19.48 4.25 -33.57
C LEU A 228 -19.59 2.85 -34.16
N PHE A 229 -19.12 1.83 -33.44
CA PHE A 229 -19.24 0.43 -33.86
C PHE A 229 -20.70 -0.02 -33.95
N ILE A 230 -21.52 0.30 -32.95
CA ILE A 230 -22.96 0.00 -32.96
C ILE A 230 -23.66 0.74 -34.11
N LEU A 231 -23.33 2.01 -34.36
CA LEU A 231 -23.89 2.79 -35.46
C LEU A 231 -23.52 2.18 -36.83
N LEU A 232 -22.29 1.70 -37.00
CA LEU A 232 -21.86 0.99 -38.21
C LEU A 232 -22.63 -0.32 -38.41
N LEU A 233 -22.84 -1.10 -37.35
CA LEU A 233 -23.63 -2.34 -37.42
C LEU A 233 -25.08 -2.06 -37.80
N ILE A 234 -25.71 -1.06 -37.17
CA ILE A 234 -27.08 -0.63 -37.52
C ILE A 234 -27.12 -0.16 -38.98
N GLY A 235 -26.15 0.64 -39.40
CA GLY A 235 -26.03 1.10 -40.78
C GLY A 235 -25.96 -0.04 -41.79
N ALA A 236 -25.15 -1.08 -41.52
CA ALA A 236 -25.04 -2.27 -42.35
C ALA A 236 -26.36 -3.06 -42.42
N ILE A 237 -27.02 -3.27 -41.28
CA ILE A 237 -28.32 -3.96 -41.20
C ILE A 237 -29.39 -3.20 -41.99
N VAL A 238 -29.47 -1.88 -41.81
CA VAL A 238 -30.42 -1.02 -42.53
C VAL A 238 -30.15 -1.06 -44.03
N GLN A 239 -28.89 -0.97 -44.45
CA GLN A 239 -28.51 -1.05 -45.86
C GLN A 239 -28.96 -2.37 -46.48
N GLU A 240 -28.76 -3.50 -45.78
CA GLU A 240 -29.14 -4.82 -46.27
C GLU A 240 -30.67 -4.99 -46.31
N PHE A 241 -31.38 -4.50 -45.30
CA PHE A 241 -32.84 -4.47 -45.27
C PHE A 241 -33.44 -3.64 -46.41
N LEU A 242 -32.86 -2.47 -46.70
CA LEU A 242 -33.29 -1.62 -47.82
C LEU A 242 -33.05 -2.29 -49.18
N LYS A 243 -31.90 -2.98 -49.36
CA LYS A 243 -31.64 -3.78 -50.58
C LYS A 243 -32.67 -4.91 -50.74
N TYR A 244 -32.94 -5.66 -49.68
CA TYR A 244 -33.93 -6.74 -49.70
C TYR A 244 -35.32 -6.24 -50.12
N ARG A 245 -35.81 -5.12 -49.56
CA ARG A 245 -37.10 -4.53 -49.95
C ARG A 245 -37.11 -4.06 -51.41
N LYS A 246 -35.99 -3.57 -51.94
CA LYS A 246 -35.89 -3.12 -53.33
C LYS A 246 -35.95 -4.30 -54.30
N ASN A 247 -35.25 -5.40 -54.02
CA ASN A 247 -35.27 -6.59 -54.87
C ASN A 247 -36.65 -7.26 -54.91
N LYS A 248 -37.34 -7.35 -53.76
CA LYS A 248 -38.69 -7.94 -53.67
C LYS A 248 -39.76 -7.17 -54.46
N LYS A 249 -39.56 -5.86 -54.71
CA LYS A 249 -40.44 -5.04 -55.57
C LYS A 249 -40.21 -5.23 -57.07
N ILE A 250 -39.07 -5.78 -57.47
CA ILE A 250 -38.72 -6.00 -58.89
C ILE A 250 -39.27 -7.36 -59.36
N GLU A 251 -39.51 -8.30 -58.45
CA GLU A 251 -40.05 -9.63 -58.72
C GLU A 251 -41.59 -9.71 -58.67
N SER A 252 -42.30 -8.62 -58.33
CA SER A 252 -43.77 -8.51 -58.28
C SER A 252 -44.33 -7.64 -59.40
#